data_AF-A0ABD5TXT2-F1
#
_entry.id   AF-A0ABD5TXT2-F1
#
_cell.length_a   1.000
_cell.length_b   1.000
_cell.length_c   1.000
_cell.angle_alpha   90.00
_cell.angle_beta   90.00
_cell.angle_gamma   90.00
#
_symmetry.space_group_name_H-M   'P 1'
#
loop_
_entity.id
_entity.type
_entity.pdbx_description
1 polymer ?
#
loop_
_entity_poly.entity_id
_entity_poly.type
_entity_poly.pdbx_seq_one_letter_code
_entity_poly.pdbx_strand_id
1 'polypeptide(L)'
;MSSDTETVEGFVIDIACVRKNPREGLPEDARTHTKECALEGHCVESGYAVVTDEDRLVLLDSDATTQVVETIERSETERGHRVRVKRERTDGGTMETTAVEEL
;
A
#
# COMPACT_ATOMS: atom_id res chain seq x y z
N MET A 1 27.72 1.99 -5.36
CA MET A 1 26.35 2.15 -5.85
C MET A 1 25.51 2.43 -4.63
N SER A 2 25.15 3.70 -4.43
CA SER A 2 24.26 4.08 -3.34
C SER A 2 22.84 3.87 -3.85
N SER A 3 22.33 2.64 -3.74
CA SER A 3 20.90 2.40 -3.95
C SER A 3 20.17 3.17 -2.87
N ASP A 4 19.57 4.30 -3.25
CA ASP A 4 18.76 5.13 -2.36
C ASP A 4 17.51 4.29 -2.02
N THR A 5 17.53 3.68 -0.84
CA THR A 5 16.45 2.83 -0.31
C THR A 5 15.59 3.71 0.58
N GLU A 6 14.29 3.74 0.35
CA GLU A 6 13.33 4.31 1.30
C GLU A 6 12.45 3.21 1.87
N THR A 7 12.05 3.38 3.13
CA THR A 7 11.06 2.51 3.77
C THR A 7 9.87 3.36 4.15
N VAL A 8 8.70 2.94 3.67
CA VAL A 8 7.41 3.60 3.92
C VAL A 8 6.58 2.66 4.77
N GLU A 9 6.12 3.14 5.92
CA GLU A 9 5.27 2.39 6.83
C GLU A 9 3.91 3.07 6.92
N GLY A 10 2.85 2.27 6.93
CA GLY A 10 1.50 2.80 7.00
C GLY A 10 0.43 1.75 6.75
N PHE A 11 -0.80 2.21 6.53
CA PHE A 11 -1.95 1.37 6.25
C PHE A 11 -2.17 1.24 4.73
N VAL A 12 -2.41 0.03 4.26
CA VAL A 12 -2.78 -0.20 2.86
C VAL A 12 -4.20 0.27 2.61
N ILE A 13 -4.39 0.97 1.51
CA ILE A 13 -5.69 1.31 0.94
C ILE A 13 -5.63 1.16 -0.58
N ASP A 14 -6.65 0.57 -1.18
CA ASP A 14 -6.72 0.50 -2.64
C ASP A 14 -7.06 1.89 -3.25
N ILE A 15 -6.59 2.11 -4.47
CA ILE A 15 -6.78 3.40 -5.16
C ILE A 15 -8.27 3.66 -5.46
N ALA A 16 -9.11 2.62 -5.57
CA ALA A 16 -10.54 2.79 -5.79
C ALA A 16 -11.23 3.40 -4.56
N CYS A 17 -10.90 2.95 -3.34
CA CYS A 17 -11.32 3.53 -2.08
C CYS A 17 -10.79 4.96 -1.92
N VAL A 18 -9.51 5.20 -2.24
CA VAL A 18 -8.94 6.57 -2.22
C VAL A 18 -9.69 7.53 -3.14
N ARG A 19 -10.15 7.05 -4.31
CA ARG A 19 -10.93 7.87 -5.26
C ARG A 19 -12.37 8.07 -4.82
N LYS A 20 -12.94 7.12 -4.08
CA LYS A 20 -14.33 7.18 -3.59
C LYS A 20 -14.45 8.05 -2.34
N ASN A 21 -13.41 8.12 -1.52
CA ASN A 21 -13.43 8.80 -0.22
C ASN A 21 -12.68 10.15 -0.23
N PRO A 22 -13.08 11.10 0.62
CA PRO A 22 -12.37 12.36 0.79
C PRO A 22 -10.99 12.14 1.44
N ARG A 23 -10.00 12.94 1.03
CA ARG A 23 -8.62 12.85 1.55
C ARG A 23 -8.51 12.93 3.07
N GLU A 24 -9.41 13.68 3.69
CA GLU A 24 -9.47 13.88 5.15
C GLU A 24 -9.89 12.60 5.89
N GLY A 25 -10.60 11.67 5.25
CA GLY A 25 -11.05 10.40 5.82
C GLY A 25 -10.13 9.20 5.54
N LEU A 26 -9.16 9.35 4.64
CA LEU A 26 -8.26 8.26 4.24
C LEU A 26 -7.55 7.54 5.40
N PRO A 27 -7.11 8.21 6.48
CA PRO A 27 -6.46 7.53 7.60
C PRO A 27 -7.43 6.61 8.36
N GLU A 28 -8.68 7.05 8.52
CA GLU A 28 -9.73 6.25 9.16
C GLU A 28 -10.21 5.12 8.24
N ASP A 29 -10.33 5.41 6.94
CA ASP A 29 -10.67 4.42 5.92
C ASP A 29 -9.61 3.33 5.85
N ALA A 30 -8.33 3.69 5.80
CA ALA A 30 -7.24 2.70 5.73
C ALA A 30 -7.18 1.81 6.99
N ARG A 31 -7.57 2.33 8.16
CA ARG A 31 -7.69 1.56 9.41
C ARG A 31 -8.92 0.64 9.43
N THR A 32 -9.98 1.01 8.72
CA THR A 32 -11.22 0.23 8.64
C THR A 32 -11.29 -0.65 7.38
N HIS A 33 -10.34 -0.48 6.46
CA HIS A 33 -10.23 -1.21 5.22
C HIS A 33 -10.03 -2.70 5.49
N THR A 34 -10.98 -3.51 5.02
CA THR A 34 -10.98 -4.94 5.26
C THR A 34 -10.16 -5.69 4.22
N LYS A 35 -9.65 -6.85 4.63
CA LYS A 35 -9.02 -7.83 3.75
C LYS A 35 -9.86 -8.13 2.51
N GLU A 36 -11.16 -8.37 2.70
CA GLU A 36 -12.07 -8.71 1.60
C GLU A 36 -12.16 -7.58 0.56
N CYS A 37 -12.22 -6.33 1.02
CA CYS A 37 -12.24 -5.18 0.12
C CYS A 37 -10.92 -5.04 -0.63
N ALA A 38 -9.79 -5.25 0.05
CA ALA A 38 -8.48 -5.20 -0.57
C ALA A 38 -8.30 -6.29 -1.64
N LEU A 39 -8.87 -7.48 -1.45
CA LEU A 39 -8.72 -8.64 -2.33
C LEU A 39 -9.75 -8.72 -3.46
N GLU A 40 -10.70 -7.79 -3.53
CA GLU A 40 -11.61 -7.74 -4.68
C GLU A 40 -10.84 -7.41 -5.96
N GLY A 41 -11.17 -8.09 -7.06
CA GLY A 41 -10.45 -7.94 -8.33
C GLY A 41 -10.36 -6.50 -8.83
N HIS A 42 -11.38 -5.68 -8.55
CA HIS A 42 -11.40 -4.27 -8.92
C HIS A 42 -10.37 -3.40 -8.16
N CYS A 43 -9.96 -3.83 -6.96
CA CYS A 43 -8.93 -3.17 -6.16
C CYS A 43 -7.53 -3.52 -6.68
N VAL A 44 -7.32 -4.79 -7.04
CA VAL A 44 -6.07 -5.27 -7.66
C VAL A 44 -5.80 -4.53 -8.99
N GLU A 45 -6.81 -4.37 -9.83
CA GLU A 45 -6.69 -3.63 -11.10
C GLU A 45 -6.45 -2.13 -10.91
N SER A 46 -6.93 -1.56 -9.80
CA SER A 46 -6.78 -0.13 -9.48
C SER A 46 -5.40 0.20 -8.91
N GLY A 47 -4.73 -0.79 -8.31
CA GLY A 47 -3.49 -0.62 -7.56
C GLY A 47 -3.70 -0.17 -6.11
N TYR A 48 -2.61 -0.08 -5.37
CA TYR A 48 -2.63 0.21 -3.93
C TYR A 48 -1.83 1.46 -3.57
N ALA A 49 -2.16 2.02 -2.42
CA ALA A 49 -1.46 3.11 -1.80
C ALA A 49 -1.26 2.80 -0.31
N VAL A 50 -0.26 3.46 0.28
CA VAL A 50 0.02 3.40 1.71
C VAL A 50 -0.27 4.76 2.32
N VAL A 51 -1.12 4.79 3.34
CA VAL A 51 -1.35 5.97 4.18
C VAL A 51 -0.42 5.87 5.38
N THR A 52 0.60 6.72 5.39
CA THR A 52 1.57 6.81 6.49
C THR A 52 0.91 7.38 7.76
N ASP A 53 1.54 7.16 8.92
CA ASP A 53 1.10 7.75 10.19
C ASP A 53 1.11 9.29 10.20
N GLU A 54 1.79 9.92 9.24
CA GLU A 54 1.80 11.38 9.01
C GLU A 54 0.68 11.84 8.05
N ASP A 55 -0.34 11.01 7.84
CA ASP A 55 -1.47 11.25 6.94
C ASP A 55 -1.05 11.50 5.47
N ARG A 56 0.16 11.08 5.09
CA ARG A 56 0.64 11.15 3.71
C ARG A 56 0.24 9.89 2.95
N LEU A 57 -0.32 10.09 1.76
CA LEU A 57 -0.62 9.03 0.80
C LEU A 57 0.57 8.79 -0.13
N VAL A 58 1.08 7.55 -0.15
CA VAL A 58 2.13 7.10 -1.06
C VAL A 58 1.53 6.09 -2.02
N LEU A 59 1.45 6.45 -3.30
CA LEU A 59 1.01 5.54 -4.35
C LEU A 59 2.10 4.50 -4.61
N LEU A 60 1.71 3.24 -4.62
CA LEU A 60 2.62 2.14 -4.93
C LEU A 60 2.65 1.87 -6.43
N ASP A 61 3.76 1.28 -6.87
CA ASP A 61 3.96 0.86 -8.25
C ASP A 61 3.09 -0.37 -8.55
N SER A 62 2.77 -0.61 -9.83
CA SER A 62 1.95 -1.76 -10.24
C SER A 62 2.52 -3.11 -9.80
N ASP A 63 3.84 -3.22 -9.69
CA ASP A 63 4.53 -4.42 -9.23
C ASP A 63 4.37 -4.69 -7.73
N ALA A 64 4.05 -3.65 -6.95
CA ALA A 64 3.74 -3.80 -5.53
C ALA A 64 2.37 -4.44 -5.30
N THR A 65 1.45 -4.31 -6.25
CA THR A 65 0.06 -4.80 -6.15
C THR A 65 0.04 -6.29 -5.82
N THR A 66 0.80 -7.11 -6.54
CA THR A 66 0.87 -8.55 -6.28
C THR A 66 1.40 -8.84 -4.88
N GLN A 67 2.46 -8.15 -4.45
CA GLN A 67 3.05 -8.35 -3.12
C GLN A 67 2.08 -7.95 -2.00
N VAL A 68 1.34 -6.85 -2.18
CA VAL A 68 0.32 -6.38 -1.22
C VAL A 68 -0.81 -7.40 -1.11
N VAL A 69 -1.32 -7.89 -2.24
CA VAL A 69 -2.36 -8.92 -2.28
C VAL A 69 -1.88 -10.17 -1.56
N GLU A 70 -0.71 -10.71 -1.92
CA GLU A 70 -0.15 -11.91 -1.28
C GLU A 70 0.07 -11.71 0.23
N THR A 71 0.51 -10.51 0.63
CA THR A 71 0.71 -10.16 2.05
C THR A 71 -0.62 -10.16 2.81
N ILE A 72 -1.64 -9.50 2.26
CA ILE A 72 -2.99 -9.42 2.85
C ILE A 72 -3.67 -10.80 2.85
N GLU A 73 -3.52 -11.60 1.79
CA GLU A 73 -4.01 -12.98 1.71
C GLU A 73 -3.42 -13.86 2.80
N ARG A 74 -2.13 -13.70 3.10
CA ARG A 74 -1.42 -14.44 4.16
C ARG A 74 -1.65 -13.86 5.56
N SER A 75 -2.15 -12.64 5.64
CA SER A 75 -2.46 -11.99 6.90
C SER A 75 -3.64 -12.64 7.63
N GLU A 76 -3.55 -12.69 8.95
CA GLU A 76 -4.66 -13.00 9.86
C GLU A 76 -5.47 -11.75 10.24
N THR A 77 -4.98 -10.56 9.88
CA THR A 77 -5.66 -9.28 10.12
C THR A 77 -6.91 -9.20 9.24
N GLU A 78 -8.06 -8.91 9.84
CA GLU A 78 -9.31 -8.78 9.09
C GLU A 78 -9.50 -7.36 8.53
N ARG A 79 -8.89 -6.35 9.16
CA ARG A 79 -9.02 -4.93 8.82
C ARG A 79 -7.84 -4.11 9.33
N GLY A 80 -7.51 -3.03 8.62
CA GLY A 80 -6.44 -2.12 9.03
C GLY A 80 -5.05 -2.72 8.81
N HIS A 81 -4.81 -3.24 7.61
CA HIS A 81 -3.55 -3.87 7.23
C HIS A 81 -2.42 -2.86 7.25
N ARG A 82 -1.54 -2.98 8.25
CA ARG A 82 -0.35 -2.16 8.34
C ARG A 82 0.78 -2.86 7.61
N VAL A 83 1.38 -2.17 6.66
CA VAL A 83 2.50 -2.70 5.89
C VAL A 83 3.71 -1.77 5.97
N ARG A 84 4.87 -2.40 5.83
CA ARG A 84 6.15 -1.78 5.57
C ARG A 84 6.54 -2.08 4.13
N VAL A 85 6.61 -1.02 3.33
CA VAL A 85 7.04 -1.08 1.93
C VAL A 85 8.46 -0.57 1.82
N LYS A 86 9.35 -1.38 1.29
CA LYS A 86 10.71 -0.97 0.91
C LYS A 86 10.72 -0.64 -0.58
N ARG A 87 11.24 0.53 -0.90
CA ARG A 87 11.38 1.01 -2.26
C ARG A 87 12.83 1.36 -2.52
N GLU A 88 13.27 1.07 -3.73
CA GLU A 88 14.65 1.31 -4.17
C GLU A 88 14.62 2.20 -5.38
N ARG A 89 15.51 3.20 -5.37
CA ARG A 89 15.71 4.05 -6.53
C ARG A 89 16.47 3.27 -7.59
N THR A 90 15.86 3.05 -8.74
CA THR A 90 16.52 2.40 -9.86
C THR A 90 17.39 3.39 -10.64
N ASP A 91 18.32 2.87 -11.45
CA ASP A 91 19.25 3.69 -12.26
C ASP A 91 18.53 4.70 -13.18
N GLY A 92 17.24 4.50 -13.46
CA GLY A 92 16.37 5.43 -14.19
C GLY A 92 15.83 6.61 -13.37
N GLY A 93 16.11 6.65 -12.06
CA GLY A 93 15.65 7.70 -11.15
C GLY A 93 14.24 7.49 -10.57
N THR A 94 13.56 6.41 -10.96
CA THR A 94 12.24 6.00 -10.45
C THR A 94 12.38 5.23 -9.14
N MET A 95 11.40 5.35 -8.25
CA MET A 95 11.34 4.54 -7.03
C MET A 95 10.51 3.30 -7.33
N GLU A 96 11.08 2.12 -7.17
CA GLU A 96 10.39 0.84 -7.41
C GLU A 96 10.24 0.09 -6.09
N THR A 97 9.06 -0.46 -5.86
CA THR A 97 8.77 -1.25 -4.66
C THR A 97 9.45 -2.62 -4.74
N THR A 98 10.41 -2.87 -3.84
CA THR A 98 11.21 -4.11 -3.85
C THR A 98 10.77 -5.12 -2.80
N ALA A 99 10.12 -4.67 -1.71
CA ALA A 99 9.53 -5.58 -0.74
C ALA A 99 8.30 -4.96 -0.05
N VAL A 100 7.31 -5.78 0.25
CA VAL A 100 6.16 -5.45 1.10
C VAL A 100 6.07 -6.47 2.23
N GLU A 101 6.00 -5.99 3.46
CA GLU A 101 5.90 -6.83 4.66
C GLU A 101 4.76 -6.32 5.55
N GLU A 102 3.91 -7.20 6.08
CA GLU A 102 2.92 -6.80 7.08
C GLU A 102 3.58 -6.62 8.46
N LEU A 103 3.08 -5.67 9.26
CA LEU A 103 3.54 -5.35 10.61
C LEU A 103 2.57 -5.79 11.71
#